data_AF-A0A378A3U9-F1
#
_entry.id   AF-A0A378A3U9-F1
#
_cell.length_a   1.000
_cell.length_b   1.000
_cell.length_c   1.000
_cell.angle_alpha   90.00
_cell.angle_beta   90.00
_cell.angle_gamma   90.00
#
_symmetry.space_group_name_H-M   'P 1'
#
loop_
_entity.id
_entity.type
_entity.pdbx_description
1 polymer ?
#
loop_
_entity_poly.entity_id
_entity_poly.type
_entity_poly.pdbx_seq_one_letter_code
_entity_poly.pdbx_strand_id
1 'polypeptide(L)'
;MENRFNLIDEPWIAVVDVGLVSLTDIFSQPELRALGGNPVEKIALTKLLLAIAQAAATPTDDSDWQQMGWQGMAHCCLQYLAKWHDRFYLYGEKPFLQMPAIQAAECKSLGVLSPEVSTGNTTVLTESQQQQQLTDADKALAIVMQMGFGLGGKKTDNSVVLTPGYRGKQNDKGKPGSGKTGVSVGHMGLGNAANLLI
;
A
#
# COMPACT_ATOMS: atom_id res chain seq x y z
N MET A 1 18.45 12.61 -4.50
CA MET A 1 17.61 11.78 -5.39
C MET A 1 16.68 12.71 -6.14
N GLU A 2 16.37 12.40 -7.39
CA GLU A 2 15.45 13.18 -8.21
C GLU A 2 14.01 12.68 -8.02
N ASN A 3 13.04 13.60 -8.03
CA ASN A 3 11.63 13.27 -7.93
C ASN A 3 11.16 12.61 -9.23
N ARG A 4 10.57 11.41 -9.14
CA ARG A 4 10.11 10.65 -10.31
C ARG A 4 8.89 9.80 -9.98
N PHE A 5 8.00 9.68 -10.96
CA PHE A 5 6.76 8.91 -10.89
C PHE A 5 5.83 9.38 -9.76
N ASN A 6 5.07 10.46 -10.01
CA ASN A 6 4.11 10.99 -9.03
C ASN A 6 2.78 10.25 -9.14
N LEU A 7 2.34 9.62 -8.05
CA LEU A 7 1.09 8.83 -8.00
C LEU A 7 -0.17 9.67 -8.24
N ILE A 8 -0.07 11.01 -8.14
CA ILE A 8 -1.18 11.93 -8.44
C ILE A 8 -1.40 12.10 -9.93
N ASP A 9 -0.32 12.14 -10.72
CA ASP A 9 -0.36 12.49 -12.14
C ASP A 9 -0.19 11.27 -13.05
N GLU A 10 0.62 10.30 -12.62
CA GLU A 10 0.99 9.14 -13.42
C GLU A 10 -0.04 8.02 -13.30
N PRO A 11 -0.29 7.23 -14.36
CA PRO A 11 -1.23 6.12 -14.30
C PRO A 11 -0.63 4.92 -13.57
N TRP A 12 -1.30 4.46 -12.51
CA TRP A 12 -0.86 3.29 -11.72
C TRP A 12 -1.99 2.47 -11.10
N ILE A 13 -3.21 2.99 -11.09
CA ILE A 13 -4.38 2.31 -10.51
C ILE A 13 -5.14 1.62 -11.64
N ALA A 14 -5.30 0.30 -11.56
CA ALA A 14 -6.08 -0.43 -12.56
C ALA A 14 -7.60 -0.15 -12.40
N VAL A 15 -8.27 0.14 -13.51
CA VAL A 15 -9.72 0.29 -13.62
C VAL A 15 -10.24 -0.64 -14.72
N VAL A 16 -11.35 -1.32 -14.43
CA VAL A 16 -11.99 -2.28 -15.34
C VAL A 16 -12.38 -1.58 -16.64
N ASP A 17 -12.08 -2.22 -17.78
CA ASP A 17 -12.34 -1.74 -19.15
C ASP A 17 -11.68 -0.41 -19.55
N VAL A 18 -10.78 0.14 -18.71
CA VAL A 18 -10.09 1.42 -18.96
C VAL A 18 -8.57 1.24 -19.00
N GLY A 19 -8.00 0.47 -18.07
CA GLY A 19 -6.55 0.33 -17.93
C GLY A 19 -6.02 1.05 -16.68
N LEU A 20 -4.79 1.57 -16.74
CA LEU A 20 -4.19 2.29 -15.61
C LEU A 20 -4.57 3.77 -15.64
N VAL A 21 -4.93 4.31 -14.48
CA VAL A 21 -5.28 5.72 -14.27
C VAL A 21 -4.54 6.30 -13.05
N SER A 22 -4.49 7.62 -12.98
CA SER A 22 -3.86 8.35 -11.87
C SER A 22 -4.82 8.57 -10.69
N LEU A 23 -4.33 9.06 -9.54
CA LEU A 23 -5.24 9.48 -8.45
C LEU A 23 -6.10 10.68 -8.88
N THR A 24 -5.58 11.58 -9.72
CA THR A 24 -6.35 12.70 -10.26
C THR A 24 -7.54 12.20 -11.07
N ASP A 25 -7.33 11.20 -11.93
CA ASP A 25 -8.40 10.60 -12.73
C ASP A 25 -9.49 9.99 -11.85
N ILE A 26 -9.11 9.21 -10.83
CA ILE A 26 -10.06 8.58 -9.89
C ILE A 26 -11.02 9.59 -9.26
N PHE A 27 -10.54 10.79 -8.90
CA PHE A 27 -11.37 11.82 -8.27
C PHE A 27 -11.98 12.82 -9.26
N SER A 28 -11.62 12.80 -10.54
CA SER A 28 -12.14 13.73 -11.55
C SER A 28 -13.11 13.09 -12.56
N GLN A 29 -13.04 11.78 -12.75
CA GLN A 29 -13.79 11.03 -13.76
C GLN A 29 -14.85 10.12 -13.12
N PRO A 30 -16.09 10.60 -12.91
CA PRO A 30 -17.16 9.80 -12.28
C PRO A 30 -17.60 8.57 -13.09
N GLU A 31 -17.22 8.48 -14.36
CA GLU A 31 -17.48 7.34 -15.24
C GLU A 31 -16.66 6.09 -14.90
N LEU A 32 -15.58 6.22 -14.11
CA LEU A 32 -14.74 5.10 -13.68
C LEU A 32 -15.50 4.25 -12.64
N ARG A 33 -15.98 3.07 -13.06
CA ARG A 33 -16.96 2.31 -12.28
C ARG A 33 -16.37 1.34 -11.27
N ALA A 34 -15.20 0.76 -11.55
CA ALA A 34 -14.69 -0.34 -10.75
C ALA A 34 -13.17 -0.46 -10.82
N LEU A 35 -12.54 -0.66 -9.66
CA LEU A 35 -11.13 -1.01 -9.57
C LEU A 35 -10.88 -2.40 -10.20
N GLY A 36 -9.81 -2.48 -10.98
CA GLY A 36 -9.22 -3.72 -11.51
C GLY A 36 -8.37 -4.43 -10.46
N GLY A 37 -7.65 -5.47 -10.89
CA GLY A 37 -6.76 -6.24 -10.01
C GLY A 37 -7.45 -7.31 -9.17
N ASN A 38 -6.68 -7.95 -8.29
CA ASN A 38 -7.16 -9.00 -7.39
C ASN A 38 -7.86 -8.40 -6.13
N PRO A 39 -8.57 -9.22 -5.33
CA PRO A 39 -9.29 -8.71 -4.16
C PRO A 39 -8.41 -7.98 -3.13
N VAL A 40 -7.15 -8.40 -2.93
CA VAL A 40 -6.24 -7.77 -1.97
C VAL A 40 -5.84 -6.37 -2.44
N GLU A 41 -5.52 -6.24 -3.73
CA GLU A 41 -5.21 -4.95 -4.37
C GLU A 41 -6.38 -3.98 -4.26
N LYS A 42 -7.60 -4.44 -4.61
CA LYS A 42 -8.81 -3.62 -4.51
C LYS A 42 -9.06 -3.12 -3.09
N ILE A 43 -8.90 -4.00 -2.08
CA ILE A 43 -9.08 -3.60 -0.67
C ILE A 43 -8.02 -2.56 -0.26
N ALA A 44 -6.76 -2.76 -0.64
CA ALA A 44 -5.68 -1.86 -0.30
C ALA A 44 -5.88 -0.47 -0.94
N LEU A 45 -6.24 -0.44 -2.23
CA LEU A 45 -6.55 0.80 -2.96
C LEU A 45 -7.77 1.51 -2.38
N THR A 46 -8.87 0.81 -2.12
CA THR A 46 -10.06 1.41 -1.49
C THR A 46 -9.73 2.05 -0.15
N LYS A 47 -8.90 1.41 0.68
CA LYS A 47 -8.47 2.00 1.97
C LYS A 47 -7.64 3.27 1.76
N LEU A 48 -6.74 3.30 0.78
CA LEU A 48 -5.98 4.50 0.45
C LEU A 48 -6.90 5.63 -0.02
N LEU A 49 -7.83 5.35 -0.94
CA LEU A 49 -8.77 6.34 -1.47
C LEU A 49 -9.68 6.91 -0.37
N LEU A 50 -10.19 6.05 0.53
CA LEU A 50 -10.96 6.50 1.70
C LEU A 50 -10.12 7.34 2.66
N ALA A 51 -8.85 6.99 2.88
CA ALA A 51 -7.96 7.78 3.73
C ALA A 51 -7.68 9.18 3.13
N ILE A 52 -7.52 9.27 1.80
CA ILE A 52 -7.41 10.55 1.10
C ILE A 52 -8.70 11.35 1.25
N ALA A 53 -9.86 10.74 1.01
CA ALA A 53 -11.16 11.40 1.15
C ALA A 53 -11.37 11.94 2.57
N GLN A 54 -11.14 11.11 3.58
CA GLN A 54 -11.27 11.50 4.98
C GLN A 54 -10.31 12.65 5.36
N ALA A 55 -9.06 12.60 4.88
CA ALA A 55 -8.07 13.64 5.16
C ALA A 55 -8.37 14.95 4.41
N ALA A 56 -9.01 14.86 3.24
CA ALA A 56 -9.43 16.01 2.44
C ALA A 56 -10.65 16.70 3.05
N ALA A 57 -11.64 15.93 3.47
CA ALA A 57 -12.84 16.41 4.13
C ALA A 57 -13.41 15.33 5.06
N THR A 58 -13.74 15.72 6.29
CA THR A 58 -14.47 14.88 7.23
C THR A 58 -15.76 15.62 7.60
N PRO A 59 -16.89 15.30 6.95
CA PRO A 59 -18.19 15.86 7.33
C PRO A 59 -18.49 15.57 8.80
N THR A 60 -19.15 16.52 9.48
CA THR A 60 -19.43 16.39 10.92
C THR A 60 -20.61 15.44 11.17
N ASP A 61 -21.60 15.44 10.27
CA ASP A 61 -22.81 14.64 10.36
C ASP A 61 -23.36 14.27 8.97
N ASP A 62 -24.48 13.52 8.96
CA ASP A 62 -25.15 13.09 7.75
C ASP A 62 -25.70 14.25 6.91
N SER A 63 -26.07 15.38 7.52
CA SER A 63 -26.60 16.54 6.80
C SER A 63 -25.49 17.24 6.02
N ASP A 64 -24.34 17.44 6.66
CA ASP A 64 -23.13 17.99 6.04
C ASP A 64 -22.65 17.10 4.89
N TRP A 65 -22.66 15.77 5.10
CA TRP A 65 -22.35 14.80 4.04
C TRP A 65 -23.31 14.89 2.85
N GLN A 66 -24.63 14.96 3.09
CA GLN A 66 -25.63 15.08 2.03
C GLN A 66 -25.51 16.40 1.26
N GLN A 67 -25.21 17.51 1.95
CA GLN A 67 -25.03 18.83 1.34
C GLN A 67 -23.77 18.88 0.47
N MET A 68 -22.67 18.29 0.94
CA MET A 68 -21.41 18.20 0.20
C MET A 68 -21.56 17.35 -1.07
N GLY A 69 -22.22 16.21 -0.93
CA GLY A 69 -22.36 15.24 -2.00
C GLY A 69 -21.02 14.68 -2.50
N TRP A 70 -21.09 13.80 -3.49
CA TRP A 70 -19.89 13.17 -4.03
C TRP A 70 -19.03 14.17 -4.83
N GLN A 71 -19.64 15.16 -5.48
CA GLN A 71 -18.91 16.19 -6.23
C GLN A 71 -18.09 17.09 -5.31
N GLY A 72 -18.65 17.52 -4.17
CA GLY A 72 -17.94 18.31 -3.19
C GLY A 72 -16.77 17.53 -2.59
N MET A 73 -17.00 16.26 -2.23
CA MET A 73 -15.95 15.37 -1.73
C MET A 73 -14.81 15.20 -2.75
N ALA A 74 -15.15 14.90 -4.01
CA ALA A 74 -14.20 14.78 -5.10
C ALA A 74 -13.36 16.06 -5.29
N HIS A 75 -14.00 17.23 -5.24
CA HIS A 75 -13.31 18.51 -5.31
C HIS A 75 -12.32 18.72 -4.15
N CYS A 76 -12.74 18.41 -2.91
CA CYS A 76 -11.86 18.47 -1.74
C CYS A 76 -10.66 17.52 -1.90
N CYS A 77 -10.87 16.29 -2.39
CA CYS A 77 -9.79 15.34 -2.66
C CYS A 77 -8.77 15.91 -3.65
N LEU A 78 -9.21 16.49 -4.76
CA LEU A 78 -8.32 17.10 -5.76
C LEU A 78 -7.51 18.26 -5.17
N GLN A 79 -8.13 19.11 -4.35
CA GLN A 79 -7.43 20.18 -3.63
C GLN A 79 -6.40 19.64 -2.63
N TYR A 80 -6.74 18.57 -1.91
CA TYR A 80 -5.84 17.90 -0.98
C TYR A 80 -4.63 17.31 -1.70
N LEU A 81 -4.84 16.61 -2.81
CA LEU A 81 -3.76 16.03 -3.62
C LEU A 81 -2.84 17.13 -4.18
N ALA A 82 -3.41 18.22 -4.71
CA ALA A 82 -2.63 19.37 -5.17
C ALA A 82 -1.79 19.99 -4.04
N LYS A 83 -2.35 20.14 -2.83
CA LYS A 83 -1.62 20.66 -1.66
C LYS A 83 -0.45 19.77 -1.24
N TRP A 84 -0.61 18.45 -1.35
CA TRP A 84 0.36 17.46 -0.88
C TRP A 84 1.16 16.81 -2.01
N HIS A 85 1.20 17.44 -3.19
CA HIS A 85 1.78 16.89 -4.41
C HIS A 85 3.19 16.31 -4.22
N ASP A 86 4.06 17.05 -3.52
CA ASP A 86 5.45 16.66 -3.21
C ASP A 86 5.59 15.36 -2.38
N ARG A 87 4.51 14.87 -1.76
CA ARG A 87 4.51 13.68 -0.90
C ARG A 87 4.09 12.40 -1.63
N PHE A 88 3.66 12.51 -2.89
CA PHE A 88 3.17 11.40 -3.70
C PHE A 88 4.17 10.95 -4.78
N TYR A 89 5.41 11.43 -4.75
CA TYR A 89 6.48 10.87 -5.58
C TYR A 89 6.91 9.50 -5.09
N LEU A 90 6.90 8.48 -5.96
CA LEU A 90 7.39 7.14 -5.63
C LEU A 90 8.90 7.14 -5.33
N TYR A 91 9.65 7.98 -6.05
CA TYR A 91 11.08 8.19 -5.88
C TYR A 91 11.36 9.66 -5.61
N GLY A 92 12.27 9.96 -4.69
CA GLY A 92 12.62 11.34 -4.36
C GLY A 92 13.21 11.46 -2.96
N GLU A 93 13.25 12.67 -2.44
CA GLU A 93 13.70 12.94 -1.06
C GLU A 93 12.67 12.48 -0.02
N LYS A 94 11.37 12.63 -0.34
CA LYS A 94 10.24 12.26 0.53
C LYS A 94 9.37 11.19 -0.15
N PRO A 95 9.93 9.99 -0.40
CA PRO A 95 9.27 8.97 -1.21
C PRO A 95 7.97 8.50 -0.54
N PHE A 96 6.94 8.31 -1.36
CA PHE A 96 5.60 7.92 -0.93
C PHE A 96 5.65 6.63 -0.12
N LEU A 97 5.15 6.71 1.13
CA LEU A 97 5.05 5.61 2.10
C LEU A 97 6.33 4.77 2.30
N GLN A 98 7.50 5.37 2.08
CA GLN A 98 8.79 4.72 2.24
C GLN A 98 9.65 5.44 3.28
N MET A 99 10.63 4.72 3.85
CA MET A 99 11.53 5.25 4.87
C MET A 99 12.97 5.27 4.33
N PRO A 100 13.50 6.41 3.84
CA PRO A 100 14.85 6.48 3.27
C PRO A 100 15.97 5.93 4.18
N ALA A 101 15.77 5.98 5.50
CA ALA A 101 16.71 5.46 6.49
C ALA A 101 16.98 3.94 6.37
N ILE A 102 16.14 3.18 5.66
CA ILE A 102 16.35 1.74 5.45
C ILE A 102 17.28 1.41 4.27
N GLN A 103 17.91 2.40 3.64
CA GLN A 103 18.79 2.20 2.48
C GLN A 103 19.96 1.24 2.74
N ALA A 104 20.42 1.13 4.00
CA ALA A 104 21.49 0.21 4.39
C ALA A 104 21.03 -1.25 4.56
N ALA A 105 19.72 -1.52 4.49
CA ALA A 105 19.17 -2.86 4.64
C ALA A 105 19.47 -3.72 3.41
N GLU A 106 19.47 -5.04 3.60
CA GLU A 106 19.59 -6.02 2.53
C GLU A 106 18.49 -5.80 1.47
N CYS A 107 18.91 -5.55 0.22
CA CYS A 107 17.98 -5.42 -0.89
C CYS A 107 17.42 -6.79 -1.28
N LYS A 108 16.09 -6.91 -1.27
CA LYS A 108 15.37 -8.13 -1.63
C LYS A 108 14.54 -7.91 -2.88
N SER A 109 14.35 -8.98 -3.64
CA SER A 109 13.43 -8.94 -4.77
C SER A 109 12.01 -8.69 -4.27
N LEU A 110 11.23 -7.90 -5.00
CA LEU A 110 9.85 -7.57 -4.61
C LEU A 110 8.93 -8.80 -4.60
N GLY A 111 9.29 -9.88 -5.31
CA GLY A 111 8.62 -11.17 -5.23
C GLY A 111 8.55 -11.73 -3.81
N VAL A 112 9.42 -11.29 -2.89
CA VAL A 112 9.34 -11.61 -1.46
C VAL A 112 8.01 -11.18 -0.83
N LEU A 113 7.39 -10.13 -1.36
CA LEU A 113 6.14 -9.56 -0.87
C LEU A 113 4.90 -10.28 -1.39
N SER A 114 5.04 -11.07 -2.45
CA SER A 114 3.93 -11.81 -3.06
C SER A 114 3.93 -13.27 -2.62
N PRO A 115 2.81 -13.82 -2.14
CA PRO A 115 2.71 -15.24 -1.79
C PRO A 115 2.72 -16.16 -3.02
N GLU A 116 2.41 -15.61 -4.20
CA GLU A 116 2.33 -16.37 -5.45
C GLU A 116 3.68 -16.53 -6.14
N VAL A 117 4.67 -15.72 -5.74
CA VAL A 117 6.01 -15.72 -6.33
C VAL A 117 6.97 -16.56 -5.48
N SER A 118 7.55 -17.59 -6.10
CA SER A 118 8.57 -18.42 -5.47
C SER A 118 9.88 -17.64 -5.31
N THR A 119 10.39 -17.58 -4.08
CA THR A 119 11.62 -16.84 -3.75
C THR A 119 12.50 -17.64 -2.78
N GLY A 120 13.81 -17.46 -2.87
CA GLY A 120 14.79 -18.19 -2.06
C GLY A 120 14.88 -19.66 -2.47
N ASN A 121 14.69 -20.58 -1.50
CA ASN A 121 14.84 -22.02 -1.74
C ASN A 121 13.54 -22.70 -2.22
N THR A 122 12.48 -21.93 -2.48
CA THR A 122 11.20 -22.48 -2.97
C THR A 122 11.33 -22.86 -4.44
N THR A 123 11.04 -24.13 -4.77
CA THR A 123 11.03 -24.63 -6.15
C THR A 123 9.97 -23.91 -6.99
N VAL A 124 10.35 -23.47 -8.18
CA VAL A 124 9.42 -22.96 -9.20
C VAL A 124 8.81 -24.17 -9.92
N LEU A 125 7.50 -24.34 -9.81
CA LEU A 125 6.73 -25.40 -10.47
C LEU A 125 6.07 -24.91 -11.76
N THR A 126 5.69 -23.64 -11.80
CA THR A 126 5.02 -23.01 -12.94
C THR A 126 5.63 -21.64 -13.24
N GLU A 127 5.53 -21.21 -14.50
CA GLU A 127 6.07 -19.92 -14.94
C GLU A 127 5.45 -18.73 -14.18
N SER A 128 4.18 -18.85 -13.79
CA SER A 128 3.48 -17.84 -12.98
C SER A 128 4.11 -17.58 -11.62
N GLN A 129 4.92 -18.51 -11.10
CA GLN A 129 5.63 -18.36 -9.83
C GLN A 129 6.96 -17.61 -9.99
N GLN A 130 7.39 -17.32 -11.22
CA GLN A 130 8.55 -16.47 -11.46
C GLN A 130 8.18 -15.00 -11.31
N GLN A 131 9.08 -14.22 -10.71
CA GLN A 131 8.90 -12.79 -10.60
C GLN A 131 8.95 -12.15 -12.01
N GLN A 132 7.85 -11.51 -12.39
CA GLN A 132 7.78 -10.75 -13.64
C GLN A 132 8.56 -9.42 -13.54
N GLN A 133 8.86 -8.80 -14.68
CA GLN A 133 9.40 -7.44 -14.67
C GLN A 133 8.36 -6.48 -14.07
N LEU A 134 8.77 -5.73 -13.05
CA LEU A 134 7.88 -4.83 -12.33
C LEU A 134 8.01 -3.40 -12.84
N THR A 135 6.89 -2.85 -13.26
CA THR A 135 6.73 -1.43 -13.59
C THR A 135 6.73 -0.58 -12.32
N ASP A 136 6.80 0.73 -12.46
CA ASP A 136 6.68 1.63 -11.31
C ASP A 136 5.25 1.63 -10.72
N ALA A 137 4.23 1.36 -11.54
CA ALA A 137 2.87 1.13 -11.07
C ALA A 137 2.77 -0.11 -10.16
N ASP A 138 3.42 -1.21 -10.55
CA ASP A 138 3.44 -2.44 -9.74
C ASP A 138 4.13 -2.21 -8.39
N LYS A 139 5.21 -1.42 -8.38
CA LYS A 139 5.92 -1.05 -7.15
C LYS A 139 5.09 -0.16 -6.24
N ALA A 140 4.41 0.84 -6.79
CA ALA A 140 3.49 1.69 -6.05
C ALA A 140 2.38 0.84 -5.39
N LEU A 141 1.75 -0.04 -6.17
CA LEU A 141 0.71 -0.94 -5.67
C LEU A 141 1.23 -1.87 -4.57
N ALA A 142 2.41 -2.46 -4.75
CA ALA A 142 3.04 -3.31 -3.74
C ALA A 142 3.25 -2.58 -2.41
N ILE A 143 3.68 -1.32 -2.43
CA ILE A 143 3.83 -0.48 -1.22
C ILE A 143 2.49 -0.30 -0.52
N VAL A 144 1.42 0.05 -1.26
CA VAL A 144 0.08 0.23 -0.67
C VAL A 144 -0.43 -1.07 -0.07
N MET A 145 -0.23 -2.20 -0.74
CA MET A 145 -0.61 -3.51 -0.21
C MET A 145 0.11 -3.84 1.10
N GLN A 146 1.40 -3.55 1.23
CA GLN A 146 2.17 -3.87 2.43
C GLN A 146 1.67 -3.15 3.70
N MET A 147 1.01 -1.99 3.57
CA MET A 147 0.43 -1.26 4.71
C MET A 147 -0.61 -2.08 5.49
N GLY A 148 -1.33 -2.98 4.81
CA GLY A 148 -2.32 -3.84 5.43
C GLY A 148 -2.02 -5.34 5.34
N PHE A 149 -1.43 -5.76 4.22
CA PHE A 149 -1.26 -7.14 3.79
C PHE A 149 0.20 -7.61 3.80
N GLY A 150 0.99 -7.12 4.77
CA GLY A 150 2.36 -7.58 4.96
C GLY A 150 2.44 -9.05 5.37
N LEU A 151 3.18 -9.86 4.63
CA LEU A 151 3.41 -11.25 5.00
C LEU A 151 4.45 -11.32 6.13
N GLY A 152 4.14 -12.10 7.17
CA GLY A 152 5.09 -12.37 8.26
C GLY A 152 6.22 -13.30 7.81
N GLY A 153 7.21 -13.51 8.68
CA GLY A 153 8.29 -14.46 8.41
C GLY A 153 9.69 -13.88 8.57
N LYS A 154 10.70 -14.62 8.12
CA LYS A 154 12.12 -14.29 8.34
C LYS A 154 12.74 -13.43 7.23
N LYS A 155 11.92 -12.90 6.32
CA LYS A 155 12.40 -12.14 5.17
C LYS A 155 12.69 -10.66 5.51
N THR A 156 12.42 -10.21 6.73
CA THR A 156 12.79 -8.88 7.23
C THR A 156 14.27 -8.83 7.63
N ASP A 157 14.98 -7.76 7.26
CA ASP A 157 16.33 -7.50 7.74
C ASP A 157 16.27 -6.89 9.16
N ASN A 158 16.87 -7.59 10.13
CA ASN A 158 16.92 -7.16 11.53
C ASN A 158 18.18 -6.34 11.86
N SER A 159 19.10 -6.13 10.89
CA SER A 159 20.33 -5.35 11.10
C SER A 159 20.07 -3.84 11.10
N VAL A 160 19.01 -3.39 10.41
CA VAL A 160 18.61 -1.98 10.38
C VAL A 160 17.41 -1.77 11.30
N VAL A 161 17.65 -1.06 12.41
CA VAL A 161 16.61 -0.71 13.37
C VAL A 161 16.49 0.80 13.48
N LEU A 162 15.30 1.32 13.15
CA LEU A 162 15.04 2.77 13.16
C LEU A 162 14.61 3.31 14.54
N THR A 163 14.16 2.44 15.45
CA THR A 163 13.67 2.84 16.77
C THR A 163 14.79 2.80 17.81
N PRO A 164 15.15 3.93 18.45
CA PRO A 164 16.18 3.95 19.49
C PRO A 164 15.88 2.97 20.63
N GLY A 165 16.88 2.18 21.03
CA GLY A 165 16.76 1.21 22.13
C GLY A 165 16.04 -0.09 21.78
N TYR A 166 15.42 -0.21 20.59
CA TYR A 166 14.85 -1.47 20.13
C TYR A 166 15.96 -2.39 19.62
N ARG A 167 16.03 -3.63 20.11
CA ARG A 167 17.08 -4.60 19.76
C ARG A 167 16.70 -5.52 18.58
N GLY A 168 15.71 -5.10 17.80
CA GLY A 168 15.06 -5.95 16.81
C GLY A 168 14.13 -6.97 17.47
N LYS A 169 13.35 -7.67 16.64
CA LYS A 169 12.40 -8.66 17.16
C LYS A 169 13.16 -9.89 17.62
N GLN A 170 12.96 -10.32 18.86
CA GLN A 170 13.57 -11.52 19.43
C GLN A 170 12.50 -12.56 19.80
N ASN A 171 12.87 -13.84 19.80
CA ASN A 171 12.08 -14.90 20.39
C ASN A 171 12.36 -15.02 21.90
N ASP A 172 11.65 -15.93 22.58
CA ASP A 172 11.80 -16.17 24.03
C ASP A 172 13.21 -16.62 24.45
N LYS A 173 14.07 -16.96 23.48
CA LYS A 173 15.48 -17.34 23.67
C LYS A 173 16.46 -16.23 23.28
N GLY A 174 15.99 -15.00 23.06
CA GLY A 174 16.80 -13.84 22.69
C GLY A 174 17.38 -13.88 21.26
N LYS A 175 16.98 -14.84 20.42
CA LYS A 175 17.42 -14.94 19.01
C LYS A 175 16.51 -14.12 18.10
N PRO A 176 16.98 -13.63 16.94
CA PRO A 176 16.13 -12.92 15.98
C PRO A 176 14.85 -13.69 15.64
N GLY A 177 13.71 -13.04 15.84
CA GLY A 177 12.38 -13.57 15.59
C GLY A 177 11.85 -13.21 14.19
N SER A 178 10.87 -13.98 13.71
CA SER A 178 10.17 -13.71 12.45
C SER A 178 9.30 -12.46 12.55
N GLY A 179 9.19 -11.65 11.51
CA GLY A 179 8.22 -10.55 11.40
C GLY A 179 6.77 -11.00 11.65
N LYS A 180 5.95 -10.11 12.21
CA LYS A 180 4.50 -10.32 12.37
C LYS A 180 3.79 -10.09 11.03
N THR A 181 2.67 -10.77 10.81
CA THR A 181 1.79 -10.49 9.69
C THR A 181 1.14 -9.12 9.86
N GLY A 182 0.79 -8.49 8.74
CA GLY A 182 0.02 -7.26 8.70
C GLY A 182 -1.39 -7.45 9.24
N VAL A 183 -2.04 -6.37 9.62
CA VAL A 183 -3.37 -6.36 10.27
C VAL A 183 -4.48 -7.04 9.45
N SER A 184 -4.30 -7.14 8.13
CA SER A 184 -5.27 -7.78 7.22
C SER A 184 -4.98 -9.27 7.00
N VAL A 185 -3.88 -9.81 7.56
CA VAL A 185 -3.46 -11.21 7.42
C VAL A 185 -3.52 -11.87 8.80
N GLY A 186 -4.56 -12.70 8.99
CA GLY A 186 -4.74 -13.46 10.23
C GLY A 186 -3.57 -14.40 10.52
N HIS A 187 -3.17 -14.51 11.78
CA HIS A 187 -2.20 -15.49 12.24
C HIS A 187 -2.94 -16.69 12.86
N MET A 188 -2.81 -17.88 12.26
CA MET A 188 -3.55 -19.09 12.64
C MET A 188 -5.09 -18.96 12.54
N GLY A 189 -5.57 -18.30 11.48
CA GLY A 189 -7.00 -18.05 11.24
C GLY A 189 -7.50 -16.74 11.86
N LEU A 190 -8.63 -16.23 11.37
CA LEU A 190 -9.35 -15.09 11.95
C LEU A 190 -10.12 -15.54 13.20
N GLY A 191 -9.41 -16.08 14.20
CA GLY A 191 -10.03 -16.67 15.38
C GLY A 191 -10.81 -15.69 16.28
N ASN A 192 -10.78 -14.38 16.01
CA ASN A 192 -11.43 -13.35 16.82
C ASN A 192 -11.94 -12.13 16.01
N ALA A 193 -12.35 -12.33 14.74
CA ALA A 193 -12.89 -11.21 13.93
C ALA A 193 -14.34 -10.82 14.29
N ALA A 194 -14.94 -11.42 15.33
CA ALA A 194 -16.32 -11.16 15.73
C ALA A 194 -16.51 -9.98 16.72
N ASN A 195 -15.44 -9.37 17.26
CA ASN A 195 -15.57 -8.39 18.34
C ASN A 195 -15.15 -6.94 18.00
N LEU A 196 -15.11 -6.56 16.72
CA LEU A 196 -14.75 -5.19 16.31
C LEU A 196 -15.83 -4.46 15.50
N LEU A 197 -17.08 -4.92 15.60
CA LEU A 197 -18.26 -4.17 15.17
C LEU A 197 -19.29 -4.12 16.31
N ILE A 198 -19.03 -3.23 17.28
CA ILE A 198 -20.04 -2.50 18.05
C ILE A 198 -19.47 -1.10 18.30
#